data_AF-A0A0K9NUK8-F1
#
_entry.id   AF-A0A0K9NUK8-F1
#
_cell.length_a   1.000
_cell.length_b   1.000
_cell.length_c   1.000
_cell.angle_alpha   90.00
_cell.angle_beta   90.00
_cell.angle_gamma   90.00
#
_symmetry.space_group_name_H-M   'P 1'
#
loop_
_entity.id
_entity.type
_entity.pdbx_description
1 polymer ?
#
loop_
_entity_poly.entity_id
_entity_poly.type
_entity_poly.pdbx_seq_one_letter_code
_entity_poly.pdbx_strand_id
1 'polypeptide(L)'
;MEHQMSATITRHLSLCTLRIWVAGQVLSRRIMDGDIVFLNKTPTTHKHALQAFSVYVHEARNVKINHLTCSPFNADFDGDSVHIFYPQSLPAKAETVELFSMQRKLFSSHIGKLNLQLTNDSILALMLLFTIFFFKKEKAQQQAMFTSTSSVIQKMCWTVLQILELLHMKQPKVTIENPYS
;
A
#
# COMPACT_ATOMS: atom_id res chain seq x y z
N MET A 1 4.93 2.61 -30.71
CA MET A 1 5.48 1.29 -30.40
C MET A 1 6.85 1.51 -29.79
N GLU A 2 7.10 0.90 -28.62
CA GLU A 2 8.37 0.88 -27.90
C GLU A 2 8.97 2.23 -27.46
N HIS A 3 8.40 2.81 -26.40
CA HIS A 3 9.24 3.53 -25.43
C HIS A 3 9.60 2.54 -24.32
N GLN A 4 10.67 1.77 -24.55
CA GLN A 4 11.38 1.09 -23.48
C GLN A 4 11.84 2.17 -22.48
N MET A 5 11.14 2.29 -21.36
CA MET A 5 11.67 2.89 -20.14
C MET A 5 12.80 2.00 -19.63
N SER A 6 13.96 2.07 -20.29
CA SER A 6 15.20 1.60 -19.71
C SER A 6 15.51 2.52 -18.53
N ALA A 7 15.40 1.97 -17.33
CA ALA A 7 15.82 2.59 -16.08
C ALA A 7 17.36 2.71 -16.08
N THR A 8 17.87 3.61 -16.91
CA THR A 8 19.27 4.03 -16.91
C THR A 8 19.45 4.99 -15.74
N ILE A 9 19.60 4.42 -14.53
CA ILE A 9 20.14 5.10 -13.35
C ILE A 9 21.65 5.28 -13.62
N THR A 10 21.99 6.13 -14.57
CA THR A 10 23.37 6.56 -14.80
C THR A 10 23.57 7.90 -14.12
N ARG A 11 24.63 7.96 -13.32
CA ARG A 11 25.14 9.11 -12.58
C ARG A 11 25.48 10.29 -13.50
N HIS A 12 24.47 10.98 -14.03
CA HIS A 12 24.62 12.31 -14.62
C HIS A 12 24.12 13.35 -13.61
N LEU A 13 24.89 13.52 -12.55
CA LEU A 13 24.94 14.76 -11.78
C LEU A 13 26.20 15.49 -12.26
N SER A 14 26.14 16.06 -13.47
CA SER A 14 27.14 17.05 -13.89
C SER A 14 26.44 18.17 -14.64
N LEU A 15 26.72 19.41 -14.20
CA LEU A 15 26.47 20.70 -14.85
C LEU A 15 25.19 21.51 -14.55
N CYS A 16 24.35 21.18 -13.56
CA CYS A 16 23.17 22.01 -13.23
C CYS A 16 23.23 22.72 -11.86
N THR A 17 24.41 23.02 -11.34
CA THR A 17 24.57 23.54 -9.96
C THR A 17 24.73 25.08 -9.86
N LEU A 18 24.58 25.83 -10.95
CA LEU A 18 24.66 27.31 -10.92
C LEU A 18 23.64 27.96 -11.87
N ARG A 19 22.35 27.66 -11.72
CA ARG A 19 21.26 28.37 -12.41
C ARG A 19 20.32 28.99 -11.38
N ILE A 20 20.13 30.31 -11.46
CA ILE A 20 19.12 31.04 -10.68
C ILE A 20 17.75 30.62 -11.23
N TRP A 21 16.90 30.07 -10.36
CA TRP A 21 15.55 29.65 -10.72
C TRP A 21 14.66 30.86 -10.94
N VAL A 22 13.92 30.87 -12.05
CA VAL A 22 12.91 31.90 -12.35
C VAL A 22 11.52 31.30 -12.13
N ALA A 23 10.64 32.06 -11.49
CA ALA A 23 9.25 31.64 -11.28
C ALA A 23 8.57 31.32 -12.63
N GLY A 24 7.90 30.17 -12.70
CA GLY A 24 7.27 29.67 -13.93
C GLY A 24 8.12 28.70 -14.75
N GLN A 25 9.38 28.46 -14.39
CA GLN A 25 10.18 27.40 -15.02
C GLN A 25 9.73 26.01 -14.59
N VAL A 26 9.59 25.12 -15.57
CA VAL A 26 9.26 23.71 -15.33
C VAL A 26 10.54 22.93 -15.04
N LEU A 27 10.60 22.33 -13.84
CA LEU A 27 11.69 21.46 -13.43
C LEU A 27 11.27 19.98 -13.52
N SER A 28 12.00 19.20 -14.31
CA SER A 28 11.91 17.74 -14.27
C SER A 28 12.76 17.20 -13.12
N ARG A 29 12.11 16.88 -11.99
CA ARG A 29 12.76 16.21 -10.86
C ARG A 29 12.68 14.69 -10.97
N ARG A 30 13.50 14.00 -10.17
CA ARG A 30 13.40 12.55 -9.97
C ARG A 30 12.18 12.21 -9.10
N ILE A 31 11.73 10.95 -9.21
CA ILE A 31 10.70 10.39 -8.34
C ILE A 31 11.26 10.30 -6.92
N MET A 32 10.45 10.68 -5.94
CA MET A 32 10.80 10.69 -4.52
C MET A 32 9.73 9.93 -3.72
N ASP A 33 10.02 9.66 -2.45
CA ASP A 33 9.07 9.03 -1.54
C ASP A 33 7.78 9.85 -1.43
N GLY A 34 6.64 9.14 -1.39
CA GLY A 34 5.31 9.76 -1.35
C GLY A 34 4.76 10.19 -2.72
N ASP A 35 5.53 10.10 -3.79
CA ASP A 35 4.98 10.27 -5.14
C ASP A 35 3.97 9.17 -5.48
N ILE A 36 3.01 9.49 -6.33
CA ILE A 36 1.94 8.56 -6.70
C ILE A 36 2.20 8.05 -8.11
N VAL A 37 2.21 6.73 -8.25
CA VAL A 37 2.36 6.01 -9.51
C VAL A 37 1.21 5.03 -9.66
N PHE A 38 0.92 4.62 -10.89
CA PHE A 38 0.02 3.49 -11.11
C PHE A 38 0.76 2.31 -11.73
N LEU A 39 0.44 1.12 -11.22
CA LEU A 39 1.02 -0.16 -11.61
C LEU A 39 0.03 -0.93 -12.48
N ASN A 40 0.56 -1.63 -13.47
CA ASN A 40 -0.19 -2.50 -14.36
C ASN A 40 0.57 -3.81 -14.63
N LYS A 41 -0.12 -4.96 -14.58
CA LYS A 41 0.43 -6.25 -15.05
C LYS A 41 -0.25 -6.66 -16.35
N THR A 42 0.53 -6.94 -17.38
CA THR A 42 0.05 -7.42 -18.69
C THR A 42 0.00 -8.96 -18.67
N PRO A 43 -1.03 -9.61 -19.25
CA PRO A 43 -2.22 -9.05 -19.91
C PRO A 43 -3.26 -8.52 -18.90
N THR A 44 -3.89 -7.39 -19.24
CA THR A 44 -4.92 -6.78 -18.39
C THR A 44 -6.29 -7.37 -18.69
N THR A 45 -6.77 -8.26 -17.84
CA THR A 45 -8.08 -8.91 -17.98
C THR A 45 -9.21 -8.13 -17.31
N HIS A 46 -8.91 -7.28 -16.34
CA HIS A 46 -9.92 -6.57 -15.55
C HIS A 46 -9.44 -5.20 -15.08
N LYS A 47 -10.40 -4.29 -14.80
CA LYS A 47 -10.15 -2.90 -14.34
C LYS A 47 -9.36 -2.78 -13.04
N HIS A 48 -9.30 -3.87 -12.27
CA HIS A 48 -8.56 -3.93 -11.01
C HIS A 48 -7.07 -4.26 -11.21
N ALA A 49 -6.66 -4.71 -12.39
CA ALA A 49 -5.24 -4.94 -12.74
C ALA A 49 -4.44 -3.64 -12.91
N LEU A 50 -5.10 -2.48 -12.78
CA LEU A 50 -4.50 -1.16 -12.78
C LEU A 50 -4.78 -0.49 -11.43
N GLN A 51 -3.77 -0.20 -10.62
CA GLN A 51 -3.97 0.44 -9.30
C GLN A 51 -2.87 1.44 -8.98
N ALA A 52 -3.23 2.47 -8.22
CA ALA A 52 -2.33 3.51 -7.76
C ALA A 52 -1.70 3.15 -6.42
N PHE A 53 -0.39 3.44 -6.29
CA PHE A 53 0.39 3.23 -5.08
C PHE A 53 1.22 4.47 -4.78
N SER A 54 1.49 4.67 -3.48
CA SER A 54 2.53 5.59 -3.03
C SER A 54 3.89 4.94 -3.21
N VAL A 55 4.83 5.67 -3.79
CA VAL A 55 6.20 5.24 -4.00
C VAL A 55 6.99 5.32 -2.69
N TYR A 56 7.78 4.27 -2.46
CA TYR A 56 8.88 4.27 -1.52
C TYR A 56 10.12 3.80 -2.28
N VAL A 57 11.11 4.67 -2.41
CA VAL A 57 12.35 4.43 -3.15
C VAL A 57 13.27 3.58 -2.28
N HIS A 58 13.71 2.47 -2.86
CA HIS A 58 14.62 1.54 -2.22
C HIS A 58 15.74 1.16 -3.19
N GLU A 59 16.89 0.74 -2.66
CA GLU A 59 18.10 0.50 -3.46
C GLU A 59 18.04 -0.77 -4.32
N ALA A 60 17.10 -1.67 -4.04
CA ALA A 60 16.95 -2.91 -4.80
C ALA A 60 16.38 -2.66 -6.21
N ARG A 61 16.71 -3.55 -7.15
CA ARG A 61 16.34 -3.45 -8.58
C ARG A 61 14.95 -4.00 -8.90
N ASN A 62 14.21 -4.44 -7.89
CA ASN A 62 12.91 -5.10 -8.00
C ASN A 62 11.81 -4.28 -7.32
N VAL A 63 10.61 -4.36 -7.89
CA VAL A 63 9.42 -3.68 -7.38
C VAL A 63 8.85 -4.50 -6.22
N LYS A 64 8.66 -3.85 -5.07
CA LYS A 64 8.06 -4.47 -3.88
C LYS A 64 6.62 -3.97 -3.73
N ILE A 65 5.67 -4.90 -3.74
CA ILE A 65 4.25 -4.64 -3.47
C ILE A 65 3.77 -5.54 -2.33
N ASN A 66 2.71 -5.12 -1.64
CA ASN A 66 2.12 -5.92 -0.57
C ASN A 66 1.43 -7.16 -1.16
N HIS A 67 1.71 -8.35 -0.61
CA HIS A 67 1.11 -9.60 -1.05
C HIS A 67 -0.43 -9.57 -1.08
N LEU A 68 -1.08 -8.86 -0.16
CA LEU A 68 -2.55 -8.73 -0.11
C LEU A 68 -3.14 -8.02 -1.35
N THR A 69 -2.29 -7.28 -2.06
CA THR A 69 -2.66 -6.52 -3.26
C THR A 69 -2.33 -7.28 -4.55
N CYS A 70 -1.76 -8.48 -4.49
CA CYS A 70 -1.37 -9.25 -5.67
C CYS A 70 -2.53 -9.93 -6.38
N SER A 71 -3.61 -10.28 -5.66
CA SER A 71 -4.82 -10.91 -6.23
C SER A 71 -5.37 -10.18 -7.47
N PRO A 72 -5.58 -8.85 -7.47
CA PRO A 72 -6.06 -8.13 -8.66
C PRO A 72 -5.03 -8.02 -9.79
N PHE A 73 -3.74 -8.27 -9.56
CA PHE A 73 -2.76 -8.34 -10.65
C PHE A 73 -2.60 -9.76 -11.20
N ASN A 74 -3.17 -10.77 -10.51
CA ASN A 74 -2.89 -12.18 -10.75
C ASN A 74 -1.37 -12.42 -10.82
N ALA A 75 -0.64 -11.86 -9.85
CA ALA A 75 0.82 -11.89 -9.81
C ALA A 75 1.35 -12.93 -8.84
N ASP A 76 2.24 -13.79 -9.31
CA ASP A 76 3.06 -14.73 -8.56
C ASP A 76 4.53 -14.30 -8.65
N PHE A 77 5.23 -14.24 -7.52
CA PHE A 77 6.58 -13.68 -7.45
C PHE A 77 7.66 -14.62 -8.01
N ASP A 78 7.40 -15.28 -9.14
CA ASP A 78 8.26 -16.27 -9.79
C ASP A 78 9.11 -15.70 -10.96
N GLY A 79 8.96 -14.40 -11.24
CA GLY A 79 9.59 -13.73 -12.38
C GLY A 79 8.69 -12.72 -13.07
N ASP A 80 7.50 -12.49 -12.54
CA ASP A 80 6.55 -11.50 -13.04
C ASP A 80 7.14 -10.10 -13.26
N SER A 81 6.72 -9.49 -14.37
CA SER A 81 7.06 -8.11 -14.72
C SER A 81 5.83 -7.21 -14.65
N VAL A 82 6.01 -6.01 -14.11
CA VAL A 82 4.97 -5.00 -13.99
C VAL A 82 5.41 -3.70 -14.64
N HIS A 83 4.45 -2.98 -15.23
CA HIS A 83 4.67 -1.66 -15.78
C HIS A 83 4.30 -0.59 -14.75
N ILE A 84 5.20 0.37 -14.56
CA ILE A 84 4.98 1.53 -13.69
C ILE A 84 4.80 2.76 -14.57
N PHE A 85 3.74 3.50 -14.32
CA PHE A 85 3.46 4.75 -15.01
C PHE A 85 3.43 5.90 -14.01
N TYR A 86 4.11 7.00 -14.36
CA TYR A 86 4.15 8.21 -13.56
C TYR A 86 3.28 9.30 -14.20
N PRO A 87 2.18 9.73 -13.54
CA PRO A 87 1.36 10.83 -14.03
C PRO A 87 2.11 12.17 -13.92
N GLN A 88 2.37 12.81 -15.06
CA GLN A 88 3.10 14.09 -15.09
C GLN A 88 2.22 15.31 -14.84
N SER A 89 0.98 15.30 -15.36
CA SER A 89 0.05 16.43 -15.23
C SER A 89 -0.66 16.42 -13.87
N LEU A 90 -0.97 17.61 -13.36
CA LEU A 90 -1.76 17.77 -12.13
C LEU A 90 -3.14 17.09 -12.19
N PRO A 91 -3.94 17.20 -13.28
CA PRO A 91 -5.21 16.48 -13.38
C PRO A 91 -5.02 14.96 -13.39
N ALA A 92 -4.01 14.43 -14.09
CA ALA A 92 -3.75 12.99 -14.09
C ALA A 92 -3.36 12.48 -12.69
N LYS A 93 -2.63 13.27 -11.89
CA LYS A 93 -2.36 12.95 -10.49
C LYS A 93 -3.64 12.89 -9.67
N ALA A 94 -4.54 13.87 -9.83
CA ALA A 94 -5.83 13.89 -9.14
C ALA A 94 -6.70 12.68 -9.51
N GLU A 95 -6.81 12.35 -10.80
CA GLU A 95 -7.52 11.16 -11.28
C GLU A 95 -6.91 9.87 -10.72
N THR A 96 -5.58 9.81 -10.65
CA THR A 96 -4.90 8.63 -10.11
C THR A 96 -5.24 8.41 -8.64
N VAL A 97 -5.30 9.48 -7.86
CA VAL A 97 -5.71 9.41 -6.44
C VAL A 97 -7.17 9.02 -6.30
N GLU A 98 -8.07 9.63 -7.06
CA GLU A 98 -9.51 9.43 -6.87
C GLU A 98 -10.07 8.16 -7.50
N LEU A 99 -9.57 7.78 -8.69
CA LEU A 99 -10.09 6.65 -9.46
C LEU A 99 -9.27 5.38 -9.28
N PHE A 100 -7.95 5.50 -9.14
CA PHE A 100 -7.04 4.36 -9.12
C PHE A 100 -6.55 3.97 -7.73
N SER A 101 -6.85 4.75 -6.68
CA SER A 101 -6.47 4.40 -5.30
C SER A 101 -7.05 3.04 -4.87
N MET A 102 -6.21 2.27 -4.19
CA MET A 102 -6.56 0.98 -3.59
C MET A 102 -7.82 1.05 -2.73
N GLN A 103 -7.98 2.12 -1.96
CA GLN A 103 -9.12 2.32 -1.05
C GLN A 103 -10.44 2.45 -1.81
N ARG A 104 -10.40 3.06 -3.01
CA ARG A 104 -11.56 3.23 -3.90
C ARG A 104 -11.88 1.94 -4.68
N LYS A 105 -10.87 1.09 -4.89
CA LYS A 105 -10.97 -0.17 -5.65
C LYS A 105 -11.06 -1.43 -4.77
N LEU A 106 -11.38 -1.30 -3.47
CA LEU A 106 -11.49 -2.43 -2.55
C LEU A 106 -12.49 -3.48 -3.03
N PHE A 107 -13.65 -3.05 -3.50
CA PHE A 107 -14.70 -3.95 -3.98
C PHE A 107 -14.67 -4.08 -5.50
N SER A 108 -14.84 -5.31 -5.98
CA SER A 108 -15.10 -5.58 -7.39
C SER A 108 -16.53 -5.21 -7.73
N SER A 109 -16.71 -4.33 -8.72
CA SER A 109 -18.05 -3.91 -9.17
C SER A 109 -18.84 -5.01 -9.86
N HIS A 110 -18.17 -6.06 -10.36
CA HIS A 110 -18.82 -7.13 -11.10
C HIS A 110 -19.37 -8.22 -10.17
N ILE A 111 -18.60 -8.59 -9.14
CA ILE A 111 -18.91 -9.74 -8.26
C ILE A 111 -19.25 -9.28 -6.84
N GLY A 112 -18.97 -8.03 -6.48
CA GLY A 112 -19.12 -7.51 -5.11
C GLY A 112 -18.10 -8.07 -4.11
N LYS A 113 -17.15 -8.89 -4.57
CA LYS A 113 -16.08 -9.46 -3.73
C LYS A 113 -14.99 -8.44 -3.44
N LEU A 114 -14.35 -8.61 -2.28
CA LEU A 114 -13.17 -7.83 -1.89
C LEU A 114 -11.97 -8.25 -2.76
N ASN A 115 -11.27 -7.27 -3.33
CA ASN A 115 -10.06 -7.48 -4.14
C ASN A 115 -8.81 -7.67 -3.27
N LEU A 116 -8.86 -7.27 -2.00
CA LEU A 116 -7.84 -7.62 -1.01
C LEU A 116 -8.15 -9.00 -0.46
N GLN A 117 -7.18 -9.91 -0.58
CA GLN A 117 -7.34 -11.26 -0.09
C GLN A 117 -6.10 -11.65 0.73
N LEU A 118 -6.33 -12.16 1.94
CA LEU A 118 -5.30 -12.88 2.68
C LEU A 118 -5.03 -14.18 1.92
N THR A 119 -3.78 -14.46 1.59
CA THR A 119 -3.38 -15.65 0.83
C THR A 119 -2.18 -16.33 1.50
N ASN A 120 -1.99 -17.62 1.18
CA ASN A 120 -0.84 -18.44 1.60
C ASN A 120 -0.63 -18.42 3.12
N ASP A 121 0.55 -18.02 3.56
CA ASP A 121 1.00 -18.05 4.96
C ASP A 121 0.11 -17.21 5.88
N SER A 122 -0.48 -16.13 5.37
CA SER A 122 -1.36 -15.29 6.20
C SER A 122 -2.63 -16.01 6.65
N ILE A 123 -3.23 -16.84 5.78
CA ILE A 123 -4.38 -17.68 6.15
C ILE A 123 -3.93 -18.81 7.08
N LEU A 124 -2.82 -19.48 6.74
CA LEU A 124 -2.32 -20.61 7.54
C LEU A 124 -1.97 -20.17 8.96
N ALA A 125 -1.26 -19.03 9.09
CA ALA A 125 -0.95 -18.43 10.37
C ALA A 125 -2.23 -18.07 11.14
N LEU A 126 -3.22 -17.47 10.48
CA LEU A 126 -4.49 -17.15 11.13
C LEU A 126 -5.18 -18.41 11.66
N MET A 127 -5.25 -19.48 10.87
CA MET A 127 -5.83 -20.75 11.29
C MET A 127 -5.08 -21.36 12.49
N LEU A 128 -3.74 -21.35 12.48
CA LEU A 128 -2.91 -21.81 13.60
C LEU A 128 -3.05 -20.94 14.85
N LEU A 129 -3.23 -19.62 14.68
CA LEU A 129 -3.50 -18.73 15.80
C LEU A 129 -4.84 -19.12 16.43
N PHE A 130 -5.89 -19.35 15.63
CA PHE A 130 -7.20 -19.79 16.13
C PHE A 130 -7.19 -21.15 16.84
N THR A 131 -6.29 -22.07 16.51
CA THR A 131 -6.15 -23.34 17.25
C THR A 131 -5.44 -23.16 18.60
N ILE A 132 -4.54 -22.18 18.72
CA ILE A 132 -3.86 -21.83 19.98
C ILE A 132 -4.71 -20.79 20.72
N PHE A 133 -5.69 -21.25 21.49
CA PHE A 133 -6.74 -20.41 22.10
C PHE A 133 -6.24 -19.29 23.05
N PHE A 134 -5.03 -19.44 23.62
CA PHE A 134 -4.51 -18.53 24.66
C PHE A 134 -3.06 -18.10 24.41
N PHE A 135 -2.83 -16.79 24.35
CA PHE A 135 -1.49 -16.19 24.38
C PHE A 135 -1.12 -15.79 25.82
N LYS A 136 0.11 -16.14 26.21
CA LYS A 136 0.75 -15.55 27.40
C LYS A 136 0.99 -14.06 27.16
N LYS A 137 0.95 -13.26 28.24
CA LYS A 137 1.18 -11.81 28.23
C LYS A 137 2.40 -11.36 27.41
N GLU A 138 3.53 -12.04 27.54
CA GLU A 138 4.77 -11.71 26.82
C GLU A 138 4.60 -11.74 25.29
N LYS A 139 4.02 -12.84 24.77
CA LYS A 139 3.76 -13.00 23.33
C LYS A 139 2.72 -12.01 22.83
N ALA A 140 1.68 -11.74 23.62
CA ALA A 140 0.67 -10.75 23.28
C ALA A 140 1.27 -9.33 23.19
N GLN A 141 2.18 -8.97 24.10
CA GLN A 141 2.88 -7.67 24.08
C GLN A 141 3.80 -7.54 22.85
N GLN A 142 4.51 -8.61 22.48
CA GLN A 142 5.32 -8.63 21.27
C GLN A 142 4.47 -8.44 20.01
N GLN A 143 3.31 -9.10 19.93
CA GLN A 143 2.38 -8.94 18.80
C GLN A 143 1.80 -7.52 18.73
N ALA A 144 1.50 -6.90 19.88
CA ALA A 144 1.00 -5.52 19.92
C ALA A 144 2.02 -4.47 19.50
N MET A 145 3.34 -4.76 19.52
CA MET A 145 4.35 -3.83 18.97
C MET A 145 4.20 -3.61 17.46
N PHE A 146 3.60 -4.56 16.74
CA PHE A 146 3.37 -4.45 15.30
C PHE A 146 2.10 -3.66 14.95
N THR A 147 1.29 -3.26 15.94
CA THR A 147 0.11 -2.43 15.73
C THR A 147 0.42 -0.98 16.10
N SER A 148 -0.22 -0.03 15.43
CA SER A 148 -0.06 1.41 15.71
C SER A 148 -0.68 1.82 17.06
N THR A 149 -1.53 0.98 17.64
CA THR A 149 -2.20 1.21 18.91
C THR A 149 -1.41 0.58 20.06
N SER A 150 -0.59 1.36 20.76
CA SER A 150 0.17 0.93 21.94
C SER A 150 -0.71 0.81 23.19
N SER A 151 -1.78 0.00 23.13
CA SER A 151 -2.63 -0.26 24.28
C SER A 151 -1.88 -1.15 25.29
N VAL A 152 -1.78 -0.74 26.55
CA VAL A 152 -1.12 -1.53 27.59
C VAL A 152 -1.94 -2.79 27.88
N ILE A 153 -1.37 -3.94 27.56
CA ILE A 153 -1.97 -5.27 27.77
C ILE A 153 -1.92 -5.61 29.26
N GLN A 154 -3.04 -5.41 29.96
CA GLN A 154 -3.12 -5.66 31.41
C GLN A 154 -3.48 -7.12 31.78
N LYS A 155 -4.19 -7.87 30.92
CA LYS A 155 -4.63 -9.25 31.23
C LYS A 155 -3.48 -10.26 31.10
N MET A 156 -3.48 -11.31 31.94
CA MET A 156 -2.45 -12.38 31.91
C MET A 156 -2.52 -13.28 30.67
N CYS A 157 -3.74 -13.55 30.18
CA CYS A 157 -3.99 -14.38 29.00
C CYS A 157 -4.93 -13.66 28.06
N TRP A 158 -4.66 -13.77 26.75
CA TRP A 158 -5.44 -13.15 25.69
C TRP A 158 -5.89 -14.19 24.68
N THR A 159 -7.12 -14.03 24.21
CA THR A 159 -7.63 -14.83 23.07
C THR A 159 -7.26 -14.15 21.76
N VAL A 160 -7.18 -14.94 20.69
CA VAL A 160 -6.92 -14.45 19.32
C VAL A 160 -7.93 -13.37 18.93
N LEU A 161 -9.22 -13.56 19.26
CA LEU A 161 -10.27 -12.58 18.96
C LEU A 161 -10.02 -11.24 19.66
N GLN A 162 -9.62 -11.24 20.93
CA GLN A 162 -9.33 -10.00 21.67
C GLN A 162 -8.15 -9.25 21.06
N ILE A 163 -7.14 -9.97 20.57
CA ILE A 163 -6.00 -9.36 19.88
C ILE A 163 -6.41 -8.83 18.50
N LEU A 164 -7.26 -9.57 17.76
CA LEU A 164 -7.79 -9.13 16.47
C LEU A 164 -8.70 -7.90 16.61
N GLU A 165 -9.43 -7.80 17.72
CA GLU A 165 -10.28 -6.66 18.05
C GLU A 165 -9.47 -5.39 18.34
N LEU A 166 -8.25 -5.52 18.87
CA LEU A 166 -7.30 -4.41 18.98
C LEU A 166 -6.81 -3.94 17.61
N LEU A 167 -6.71 -4.85 16.64
CA LEU A 167 -6.35 -4.57 15.24
C LEU A 167 -7.49 -3.91 14.46
N HIS A 168 -8.75 -4.20 14.81
CA HIS A 168 -9.87 -3.42 14.32
C HIS A 168 -9.72 -1.99 14.83
N MET A 169 -9.39 -1.09 13.90
CA MET A 169 -9.51 0.35 14.07
C MET A 169 -10.81 0.62 14.80
N LYS A 170 -10.74 1.07 16.06
CA LYS A 170 -11.84 1.83 16.65
C LYS A 170 -12.14 2.89 15.60
N GLN A 171 -13.29 2.78 14.94
CA GLN A 171 -13.71 3.82 14.01
C GLN A 171 -13.58 5.15 14.75
N PRO A 172 -13.06 6.21 14.11
CA PRO A 172 -13.03 7.52 14.75
C PRO A 172 -14.46 7.84 15.17
N LYS A 173 -14.74 7.78 16.46
CA LYS A 173 -15.99 8.28 17.02
C LYS A 173 -15.95 9.77 16.78
N VAL A 174 -16.78 10.26 15.86
CA VAL A 174 -17.12 11.67 15.81
C VAL A 174 -18.01 11.92 17.02
N THR A 175 -17.41 12.31 18.13
CA THR A 175 -18.15 12.90 19.24
C THR A 175 -18.40 14.35 18.84
N ILE A 176 -19.60 14.63 18.31
CA ILE A 176 -20.09 16.00 18.22
C ILE A 176 -20.56 16.35 19.63
N GLU A 177 -19.75 17.09 20.39
CA GLU A 177 -20.27 17.77 21.57
C GLU A 177 -21.23 18.84 21.06
N ASN A 178 -22.51 18.70 21.40
CA ASN A 178 -23.50 19.73 21.18
C ASN A 178 -23.22 20.87 22.18
N PRO A 179 -22.85 22.09 21.77
CA PRO A 179 -22.63 23.20 22.69
C PRO A 179 -23.93 23.76 23.29
N TYR A 180 -25.09 23.14 23.01
CA TYR A 180 -26.40 23.54 23.52
C TYR A 180 -27.20 22.34 24.06
N SER A 181 -26.72 21.73 25.14
CA SER A 181 -27.53 20.92 26.06
C SER A 181 -26.91 20.89 27.44
#